data_AF-A0A4R5N6R7-F1
#
_entry.id   AF-A0A4R5N6R7-F1
#
_cell.length_a   1.000
_cell.length_b   1.000
_cell.length_c   1.000
_cell.angle_alpha   90.00
_cell.angle_beta   90.00
_cell.angle_gamma   90.00
#
_symmetry.space_group_name_H-M   'P 1'
#
loop_
_entity.id
_entity.type
_entity.pdbx_description
1 polymer ?
#
loop_
_entity_poly.entity_id
_entity_poly.type
_entity_poly.pdbx_seq_one_letter_code
_entity_poly.pdbx_strand_id
1 'polypeptide(L)'
;MMSTTNFLFFTLISVIIITNTPQYKKSKFYQFILPYRGIVLIMTGIALFINALLTTHGVILFMFPMMFILLGVIYTMIDKQKHKTK
;
A
#
# COMPACT_ATOMS: atom_id res chain seq x y z
N MET A 1 -18.82 8.56 22.86
CA MET A 1 -18.20 9.00 21.59
C MET A 1 -16.97 8.16 21.34
N MET A 2 -16.91 7.45 20.21
CA MET A 2 -15.70 6.73 19.81
C MET A 2 -14.68 7.74 19.30
N SER A 3 -13.43 7.71 19.77
CA SER A 3 -12.41 8.63 19.25
C SER A 3 -12.13 8.31 17.79
N THR A 4 -11.75 9.34 17.02
CA THR A 4 -11.34 9.20 15.62
C THR A 4 -10.24 8.16 15.44
N THR A 5 -9.30 8.06 16.39
CA THR A 5 -8.24 7.03 16.41
C THR A 5 -8.81 5.63 16.51
N ASN A 6 -9.78 5.40 17.39
CA ASN A 6 -10.42 4.09 17.57
C ASN A 6 -11.24 3.69 16.34
N PHE A 7 -11.91 4.64 15.70
CA PHE A 7 -12.66 4.41 14.47
C PHE A 7 -11.74 4.03 13.29
N LEU A 8 -10.62 4.73 13.13
CA LEU A 8 -9.61 4.41 12.13
C LEU A 8 -9.05 3.01 12.34
N PHE A 9 -8.71 2.65 13.59
CA PHE A 9 -8.17 1.33 13.92
C PHE A 9 -9.16 0.20 13.61
N PHE A 10 -10.44 0.38 13.97
CA PHE A 10 -11.50 -0.59 13.71
C PHE A 10 -11.74 -0.78 12.20
N THR A 11 -11.69 0.31 11.44
CA THR A 11 -11.80 0.27 9.97
C THR A 11 -10.62 -0.46 9.35
N LEU A 12 -9.40 -0.21 9.82
CA LEU A 12 -8.18 -0.86 9.35
C LEU A 12 -8.22 -2.38 9.58
N ILE A 13 -8.61 -2.82 10.78
CA ILE A 13 -8.78 -4.24 11.11
C ILE A 13 -9.85 -4.88 10.21
N SER A 14 -10.98 -4.22 10.04
CA SER A 14 -12.08 -4.73 9.20
C SER A 14 -11.63 -4.92 7.75
N VAL A 15 -10.88 -3.96 7.20
CA VAL A 15 -10.30 -4.05 5.85
C VAL A 15 -9.30 -5.22 5.75
N ILE A 16 -8.43 -5.41 6.74
CA ILE A 16 -7.47 -6.53 6.75
C ILE A 16 -8.19 -7.88 6.75
N ILE A 17 -9.25 -8.01 7.56
CA ILE A 17 -10.04 -9.25 7.65
C ILE A 17 -10.71 -9.53 6.31
N ILE A 18 -11.44 -8.56 5.77
CA ILE A 18 -12.18 -8.70 4.50
C ILE A 18 -11.23 -9.02 3.34
N THR A 19 -10.12 -8.29 3.23
CA THR A 19 -9.17 -8.46 2.13
C THR A 19 -8.40 -9.79 2.17
N ASN A 20 -8.32 -10.44 3.34
CA ASN A 20 -7.70 -11.76 3.48
C ASN A 20 -8.63 -12.93 3.19
N THR A 21 -9.95 -12.70 3.13
CA THR A 21 -10.90 -13.77 2.83
C THR A 21 -10.68 -14.37 1.44
N PRO A 22 -10.89 -15.70 1.27
CA PRO A 22 -10.81 -16.34 -0.04
C PRO A 22 -11.83 -15.78 -1.04
N GLN A 23 -13.01 -15.35 -0.57
CA GLN A 23 -14.02 -14.75 -1.43
C GLN A 23 -13.53 -13.43 -2.04
N TYR A 24 -12.91 -12.55 -1.26
CA TYR A 24 -12.36 -11.30 -1.76
C TYR A 24 -11.27 -11.54 -2.81
N LYS A 25 -10.33 -12.47 -2.53
CA LYS A 25 -9.23 -12.81 -3.44
C LYS A 25 -9.71 -13.42 -4.78
N LYS A 26 -10.90 -14.04 -4.81
CA LYS A 26 -11.52 -14.57 -6.03
C LYS A 26 -12.40 -13.55 -6.77
N SER A 27 -12.64 -12.37 -6.19
CA SER A 27 -13.51 -11.36 -6.81
C SER A 27 -12.85 -10.70 -8.02
N LYS A 28 -13.69 -10.29 -9.00
CA LYS A 28 -13.25 -9.47 -10.15
C LYS A 28 -12.61 -8.15 -9.70
N PHE A 29 -13.08 -7.60 -8.58
CA PHE A 29 -12.55 -6.39 -7.98
C PHE A 29 -11.10 -6.55 -7.50
N TYR A 30 -10.78 -7.65 -6.84
CA TYR A 30 -9.40 -7.93 -6.43
C TYR A 30 -8.46 -8.06 -7.62
N GLN A 31 -8.89 -8.75 -8.68
CA GLN A 31 -8.10 -8.88 -9.91
C GLN A 31 -7.87 -7.53 -10.61
N PHE A 32 -8.86 -6.62 -10.55
CA PHE A 32 -8.72 -5.27 -11.09
C PHE A 32 -7.71 -4.42 -10.29
N ILE A 33 -7.69 -4.54 -8.96
CA ILE A 33 -6.82 -3.74 -8.07
C ILE A 33 -5.40 -4.29 -7.94
N LEU A 34 -5.22 -5.61 -8.06
CA LEU A 34 -3.94 -6.30 -7.94
C LEU A 34 -2.80 -5.62 -8.72
N PRO A 35 -2.94 -5.25 -10.01
CA PRO A 35 -1.88 -4.58 -10.78
C PRO A 35 -1.53 -3.18 -10.26
N TYR A 36 -2.51 -2.47 -9.69
CA TYR A 36 -2.31 -1.11 -9.17
C TYR A 36 -1.65 -1.07 -7.79
N ARG A 37 -1.53 -2.20 -7.09
CA ARG A 37 -0.92 -2.24 -5.74
C ARG A 37 0.47 -1.63 -5.69
N GLY A 38 1.31 -1.91 -6.69
CA GLY A 38 2.66 -1.35 -6.74
C GLY A 38 2.66 0.16 -6.92
N ILE A 39 1.76 0.69 -7.77
CA ILE A 39 1.61 2.14 -8.00
C ILE A 39 1.12 2.83 -6.73
N VAL A 40 0.15 2.25 -6.03
CA VAL A 40 -0.36 2.81 -4.75
C VAL A 40 0.74 2.85 -3.69
N LEU A 41 1.57 1.81 -3.58
CA LEU A 41 2.73 1.77 -2.68
C LEU A 41 3.75 2.86 -3.02
N ILE A 42 4.06 3.07 -4.30
CA ILE A 42 4.97 4.13 -4.77
C ILE A 42 4.41 5.51 -4.40
N MET A 43 3.14 5.78 -4.71
CA MET A 43 2.50 7.06 -4.42
C MET A 43 2.47 7.35 -2.91
N THR A 44 2.19 6.33 -2.10
CA THR A 44 2.21 6.44 -0.63
C THR A 44 3.62 6.73 -0.13
N GLY A 45 4.63 6.03 -0.66
CA GLY A 45 6.03 6.27 -0.33
C GLY A 45 6.48 7.69 -0.69
N ILE A 46 6.12 8.21 -1.86
CA ILE A 46 6.42 9.60 -2.27
C ILE A 46 5.75 10.60 -1.33
N ALA A 47 4.48 10.40 -0.97
CA ALA A 47 3.77 11.29 -0.06
C ALA A 47 4.44 11.32 1.34
N LEU A 48 4.83 10.16 1.86
CA LEU A 48 5.58 10.07 3.11
C LEU A 48 6.97 10.70 3.01
N PHE A 49 7.63 10.58 1.86
CA PHE A 49 8.93 11.20 1.60
C PHE A 49 8.82 12.74 1.62
N ILE A 50 7.81 13.29 0.94
CA ILE A 50 7.54 14.74 0.95
C ILE A 50 7.22 15.20 2.37
N ASN A 51 6.39 14.46 3.11
CA ASN A 51 6.09 14.79 4.50
C ASN A 51 7.33 14.76 5.41
N ALA A 52 8.21 13.76 5.23
CA ALA A 52 9.48 13.67 5.96
C ALA A 52 10.42 14.84 5.63
N LEU A 53 10.49 15.27 4.36
CA LEU A 53 11.23 16.47 3.95
C LEU A 53 10.70 17.73 4.64
N LEU A 54 9.38 17.87 4.72
CA LEU A 54 8.73 19.07 5.27
C LEU A 54 8.76 19.15 6.80
N THR A 55 8.88 18.02 7.51
CA THR A 55 8.78 17.97 8.98
C THR A 55 10.13 17.98 9.70
N THR A 56 11.27 18.05 9.01
CA THR A 56 12.64 18.13 9.60
C THR A 56 12.95 17.05 10.64
N HIS A 57 12.23 15.93 10.61
CA HIS A 57 12.52 14.79 11.47
C HIS A 57 13.52 13.87 10.75
N GLY A 58 14.66 13.62 11.39
CA GLY A 58 15.91 13.15 10.77
C GLY A 58 15.85 11.84 9.97
N VAL A 59 17.01 11.52 9.37
CA VAL A 59 17.37 10.42 8.44
C VAL A 59 16.56 9.12 8.56
N ILE A 60 16.15 8.71 9.77
CA ILE A 60 15.36 7.50 10.03
C ILE A 60 13.98 7.54 9.35
N LEU A 61 13.36 8.72 9.22
CA LEU A 61 12.06 8.88 8.55
C LEU A 61 12.15 8.82 7.02
N PHE A 62 13.35 8.81 6.44
CA PHE A 62 13.55 8.61 5.00
C PHE A 62 13.63 7.13 4.61
N MET A 63 14.00 6.25 5.55
CA MET A 63 14.08 4.81 5.29
C MET A 63 12.71 4.18 5.01
N PHE A 64 11.67 4.60 5.74
CA PHE A 64 10.31 4.11 5.55
C PHE A 64 9.75 4.45 4.14
N PRO A 65 9.74 5.72 3.70
CA PRO A 65 9.34 6.09 2.35
C PRO A 65 10.09 5.32 1.26
N MET A 66 11.41 5.18 1.39
CA MET A 66 12.25 4.42 0.47
C MET A 66 11.82 2.95 0.38
N MET A 67 11.57 2.28 1.52
CA MET A 67 11.07 0.90 1.53
C MET A 67 9.73 0.76 0.80
N PHE A 68 8.80 1.70 1.00
CA PHE A 68 7.49 1.68 0.34
C PHE A 68 7.61 1.84 -1.18
N ILE A 69 8.49 2.74 -1.65
CA ILE A 69 8.77 2.92 -3.07
C ILE A 69 9.41 1.65 -3.65
N LEU A 70 10.40 1.08 -2.98
CA LEU A 70 11.14 -0.09 -3.46
C LEU A 70 10.23 -1.33 -3.54
N LEU A 71 9.40 -1.57 -2.52
CA LEU A 71 8.38 -2.62 -2.54
C LEU A 71 7.38 -2.39 -3.67
N GLY A 72 6.91 -1.16 -3.86
CA GLY A 72 5.98 -0.83 -4.93
C GLY A 72 6.56 -1.12 -6.32
N VAL A 73 7.82 -0.77 -6.56
CA VAL A 73 8.53 -1.08 -7.81
C VAL A 73 8.66 -2.59 -8.03
N ILE A 74 9.06 -3.35 -7.01
CA ILE A 74 9.16 -4.82 -7.09
C ILE A 74 7.81 -5.43 -7.45
N TYR A 75 6.73 -5.01 -6.79
CA TYR A 75 5.39 -5.49 -7.10
C TYR A 75 4.96 -5.17 -8.53
N THR A 76 5.21 -3.95 -9.00
CA THR A 76 4.91 -3.56 -10.39
C THR A 76 5.75 -4.35 -11.41
N MET A 77 7.01 -4.68 -11.10
CA MET A 77 7.86 -5.50 -11.96
C MET A 77 7.36 -6.94 -12.07
N ILE A 78 7.00 -7.56 -10.93
CA ILE A 78 6.44 -8.92 -10.87
C ILE A 78 5.14 -8.99 -11.68
N ASP A 79 4.29 -7.98 -11.54
CA ASP A 79 3.01 -7.94 -12.24
C ASP A 79 3.19 -7.77 -13.76
N LYS A 80 4.10 -6.87 -14.18
CA LYS A 80 4.48 -6.72 -15.60
C LYS A 80 5.04 -8.00 -16.21
N GLN A 81 5.81 -8.79 -15.45
CA GLN A 81 6.34 -10.07 -15.93
C GLN A 81 5.23 -11.12 -16.11
N LYS A 82 4.26 -11.20 -15.20
CA LYS A 82 3.11 -12.11 -15.32
C LYS A 82 2.20 -11.80 -16.51
N HIS A 83 2.11 -10.54 -16.91
CA HIS A 83 1.30 -10.13 -18.06
C HIS A 83 2.02 -10.25 -19.42
N LYS A 84 3.36 -10.37 -19.46
CA LYS A 84 4.14 -10.60 -20.69
C LYS A 84 4.24 -12.07 -21.12
N THR A 85 3.87 -13.01 -20.24
CA THR A 85 3.97 -14.47 -20.48
C THR A 85 2.66 -15.11 -20.95
N LYS A 86 1.67 -14.30 -21.34
CA LYS A 86 0.45 -14.72 -22.03
C LYS A 86 0.41 -14.08 -23.41
#